data_AF-A0A6P0VC60-F1
#
_entry.id   AF-A0A6P0VC60-F1
#
_cell.length_a   1.000
_cell.length_b   1.000
_cell.length_c   1.000
_cell.angle_alpha   90.00
_cell.angle_beta   90.00
_cell.angle_gamma   90.00
#
_symmetry.space_group_name_H-M   'P 1'
#
loop_
_entity.id
_entity.type
_entity.pdbx_description
1 polymer ?
#
loop_
_entity_poly.entity_id
_entity_poly.type
_entity_poly.pdbx_seq_one_letter_code
_entity_poly.pdbx_strand_id
1 'polypeptide(L)'
;MKEAVLPLETIVFQTLLLLVAIALEARVFYHRLNLGRQISIKYAASINLLAAIISWLLFFLVQNWIPQELETEIINFIFFDRIAASQTQQITMLTVSIGVAIFFITFFIKLKGLDFLQALLKEMSTTEEADEEEEAPTTQLQALANRFNQVAVERNPNQATAVLLANAHSYSGIVLILFMRFFFNNL
;
A
#
# COMPACT_ATOMS: atom_id res chain seq x y z
N MET A 1 -23.37 14.02 25.78
CA MET A 1 -23.54 13.48 24.41
C MET A 1 -22.28 13.85 23.65
N LYS A 2 -21.42 12.88 23.30
CA LYS A 2 -20.25 13.15 22.46
C LYS A 2 -20.77 13.36 21.06
N GLU A 3 -20.64 14.57 20.52
CA GLU A 3 -20.89 14.80 19.10
C GLU A 3 -19.94 13.86 18.33
N ALA A 4 -20.52 12.91 17.60
CA ALA A 4 -19.79 12.08 16.68
C ALA A 4 -19.41 12.96 15.50
N VAL A 5 -18.34 13.75 15.67
CA VAL A 5 -17.69 14.46 14.57
C VAL A 5 -17.22 13.38 13.61
N LEU A 6 -17.96 13.20 12.51
CA LEU A 6 -17.60 12.25 11.47
C LEU A 6 -16.16 12.56 11.04
N PRO A 7 -15.23 11.58 11.05
CA PRO A 7 -13.83 11.79 10.67
C PRO A 7 -13.68 11.90 9.14
N LEU A 8 -14.49 12.77 8.51
CA LEU A 8 -14.58 12.94 7.07
C LEU A 8 -13.23 13.41 6.49
N GLU A 9 -12.56 14.33 7.18
CA GLU A 9 -11.22 14.79 6.78
C GLU A 9 -10.21 13.65 6.70
N THR A 10 -10.20 12.77 7.71
CA THR A 10 -9.31 11.61 7.75
C THR A 10 -9.60 10.64 6.61
N ILE A 11 -10.88 10.36 6.32
CA ILE A 11 -11.29 9.45 5.25
C ILE A 11 -10.90 10.02 3.88
N VAL A 12 -11.17 11.30 3.62
CA VAL A 12 -10.82 11.97 2.36
C VAL A 12 -9.30 12.01 2.18
N PHE A 13 -8.56 12.33 3.24
CA PHE A 13 -7.10 12.39 3.16
C PHE A 13 -6.49 11.01 2.96
N GLN A 14 -6.97 9.99 3.67
CA GLN A 14 -6.49 8.62 3.51
C GLN A 14 -6.79 8.05 2.11
N THR A 15 -7.98 8.31 1.58
CA THR A 15 -8.35 7.89 0.22
C THR A 15 -7.48 8.59 -0.83
N LEU A 16 -7.19 9.89 -0.67
CA LEU A 16 -6.26 10.62 -1.53
C LEU A 16 -4.86 10.00 -1.52
N LEU A 17 -4.29 9.73 -0.34
CA LEU A 17 -2.97 9.12 -0.22
C LEU A 17 -2.94 7.72 -0.84
N LEU A 18 -4.00 6.93 -0.64
CA LEU A 18 -4.14 5.61 -1.24
C LEU A 18 -4.16 5.70 -2.78
N LEU A 19 -4.92 6.63 -3.36
CA LEU A 19 -4.96 6.86 -4.80
C LEU A 19 -3.59 7.24 -5.37
N VAL A 20 -2.86 8.13 -4.69
CA VAL A 20 -1.50 8.52 -5.08
C VAL A 20 -0.55 7.33 -5.02
N ALA A 21 -0.60 6.53 -3.95
CA ALA A 21 0.21 5.32 -3.84
C ALA A 21 -0.07 4.35 -4.98
N ILE A 22 -1.35 4.07 -5.27
CA ILE A 22 -1.76 3.19 -6.37
C ILE A 22 -1.23 3.71 -7.71
N ALA A 23 -1.36 5.02 -7.98
CA ALA A 23 -0.92 5.60 -9.24
C ALA A 23 0.61 5.49 -9.43
N LEU A 24 1.38 5.80 -8.38
CA LEU A 24 2.84 5.71 -8.40
C LEU A 24 3.32 4.27 -8.53
N GLU A 25 2.73 3.34 -7.80
CA GLU A 25 3.10 1.92 -7.84
C GLU A 25 2.69 1.25 -9.14
N ALA A 26 1.51 1.57 -9.68
CA ALA A 26 1.08 1.08 -10.98
C ALA A 26 2.05 1.52 -12.08
N ARG A 27 2.57 2.76 -12.01
CA ARG A 27 3.60 3.22 -12.94
C ARG A 27 4.87 2.40 -12.81
N VAL A 28 5.33 2.11 -11.60
CA VAL A 28 6.54 1.30 -11.40
C VAL A 28 6.32 -0.13 -11.89
N PHE A 29 5.18 -0.76 -11.58
CA PHE A 29 4.84 -2.10 -12.05
C PHE A 29 4.76 -2.19 -13.57
N TYR A 30 4.20 -1.18 -14.23
CA TYR A 30 4.19 -1.10 -15.69
C TYR A 30 5.61 -1.12 -16.28
N HIS A 31 6.52 -0.30 -15.74
CA HIS A 31 7.88 -0.19 -16.28
C HIS A 31 8.83 -1.32 -15.86
N ARG A 32 8.65 -1.89 -14.65
CA ARG A 32 9.60 -2.85 -14.06
C ARG A 32 9.17 -4.31 -14.19
N LEU A 33 7.88 -4.57 -14.23
CA LEU A 33 7.32 -5.92 -14.38
C LEU A 33 6.77 -6.15 -15.80
N ASN A 34 6.88 -5.15 -16.68
CA ASN A 34 6.39 -5.17 -18.06
C ASN A 34 4.90 -5.56 -18.19
N LEU A 35 4.12 -5.32 -17.13
CA LEU A 35 2.70 -5.62 -17.09
C LEU A 35 1.93 -4.64 -17.97
N GLY A 36 0.82 -5.07 -18.58
CA GLY A 36 -0.07 -4.16 -19.30
C GLY A 36 -0.63 -3.07 -18.37
N ARG A 37 -0.87 -1.84 -18.88
CA ARG A 37 -1.28 -0.68 -18.06
C ARG A 37 -2.48 -0.96 -17.15
N GLN A 38 -3.53 -1.61 -17.66
CA GLN A 38 -4.70 -1.95 -16.85
C GLN A 38 -4.38 -2.98 -15.76
N ILE A 39 -3.47 -3.91 -16.06
CA ILE A 39 -3.00 -4.95 -15.14
C ILE A 39 -2.22 -4.31 -14.00
N SER A 40 -1.26 -3.43 -14.32
CA SER A 40 -0.46 -2.73 -13.32
C SER A 40 -1.33 -1.94 -12.33
N ILE A 41 -2.39 -1.29 -12.83
CA ILE A 41 -3.36 -0.56 -11.99
C ILE A 41 -4.12 -1.53 -11.08
N LYS A 42 -4.65 -2.64 -11.63
CA LYS A 42 -5.39 -3.65 -10.84
C LYS A 42 -4.52 -4.24 -9.73
N TYR A 43 -3.29 -4.65 -10.06
CA TYR A 43 -2.34 -5.20 -9.09
C TYR A 43 -1.98 -4.18 -8.02
N ALA A 44 -1.61 -2.95 -8.40
CA ALA A 44 -1.29 -1.89 -7.45
C ALA A 44 -2.47 -1.56 -6.54
N ALA A 45 -3.69 -1.48 -7.09
CA ALA A 45 -4.91 -1.24 -6.31
C ALA A 45 -5.16 -2.35 -5.29
N SER A 46 -5.18 -3.62 -5.72
CA SER A 46 -5.43 -4.77 -4.85
C SER A 46 -4.39 -4.88 -3.74
N ILE A 47 -3.11 -4.71 -4.07
CA ILE A 47 -2.01 -4.83 -3.11
C ILE A 47 -2.01 -3.67 -2.10
N ASN A 48 -2.27 -2.43 -2.54
CA ASN A 48 -2.36 -1.30 -1.62
C ASN A 48 -3.60 -1.38 -0.72
N LEU A 49 -4.73 -1.86 -1.25
CA LEU A 49 -5.93 -2.09 -0.43
C LEU A 49 -5.69 -3.20 0.60
N LEU A 50 -5.08 -4.32 0.19
CA LEU A 50 -4.71 -5.41 1.08
C LEU A 50 -3.76 -4.92 2.18
N ALA A 51 -2.73 -4.15 1.81
CA ALA A 51 -1.81 -3.56 2.76
C ALA A 51 -2.53 -2.63 3.74
N ALA A 52 -3.44 -1.78 3.27
CA ALA A 52 -4.23 -0.89 4.12
C ALA A 52 -5.10 -1.68 5.11
N ILE A 53 -5.79 -2.74 4.67
CA ILE A 53 -6.59 -3.61 5.53
C ILE A 53 -5.71 -4.27 6.59
N ILE A 54 -4.58 -4.85 6.20
CA ILE A 54 -3.65 -5.50 7.14
C ILE A 54 -3.11 -4.48 8.13
N SER A 55 -2.72 -3.29 7.69
CA SER A 55 -2.26 -2.22 8.57
C SER A 55 -3.33 -1.77 9.57
N TRP A 56 -4.60 -1.67 9.14
CA TRP A 56 -5.70 -1.38 10.05
C TRP A 56 -5.92 -2.49 11.08
N LEU A 57 -5.90 -3.76 10.66
CA LEU A 57 -5.99 -4.89 11.58
C LEU A 57 -4.84 -4.90 12.59
N LEU A 58 -3.62 -4.64 12.12
CA LEU A 58 -2.42 -4.59 12.94
C LEU A 58 -2.46 -3.40 13.91
N PHE A 59 -2.98 -2.26 13.48
CA PHE A 59 -3.24 -1.11 14.34
C PHE A 59 -4.19 -1.46 15.48
N PHE A 60 -5.36 -2.06 15.19
CA PHE A 60 -6.30 -2.45 16.24
C PHE A 60 -5.74 -3.51 17.20
N LEU A 61 -4.90 -4.41 16.70
CA LEU A 61 -4.24 -5.42 17.54
C LEU A 61 -3.22 -4.79 18.49
N VAL A 62 -2.40 -3.88 17.97
CA VAL A 62 -1.35 -3.19 18.73
C VAL A 62 -1.92 -2.12 19.66
N GLN A 63 -3.04 -1.49 19.30
CA GLN A 63 -3.68 -0.42 20.09
C GLN A 63 -3.88 -0.82 21.56
N ASN A 64 -4.29 -2.08 21.81
CA ASN A 64 -4.51 -2.58 23.17
C ASN A 64 -3.23 -2.76 24.00
N TRP A 65 -2.06 -2.71 23.38
CA TRP A 65 -0.76 -2.87 24.03
C TRP A 65 -0.01 -1.55 24.22
N ILE A 66 -0.56 -0.42 23.75
CA ILE A 66 0.06 0.89 23.90
C ILE A 66 -0.06 1.33 25.38
N PRO A 67 1.06 1.59 26.09
CA PRO A 67 1.05 2.12 27.46
C PRO A 67 0.37 3.49 27.54
N GLN A 68 -0.40 3.74 28.61
CA GLN A 68 -1.08 5.03 28.86
C GLN A 68 -0.15 6.26 28.84
N GLU A 69 1.12 6.06 29.17
CA GLU A 69 2.14 7.11 29.16
C GLU A 69 2.37 7.65 27.74
N LEU A 70 2.44 6.77 26.73
CA LEU A 70 2.59 7.16 25.33
C LEU A 70 1.30 7.78 24.77
N GLU A 71 0.13 7.32 25.22
CA GLU A 71 -1.15 7.90 24.82
C GLU A 71 -1.25 9.37 25.21
N THR A 72 -0.85 9.68 26.45
CA THR A 72 -0.87 11.05 26.99
C THR A 72 0.12 11.96 26.26
N GLU A 73 1.28 11.42 25.89
CA GLU A 73 2.32 12.17 25.16
C GLU A 73 1.92 12.44 23.70
N ILE A 74 1.27 11.48 23.03
CA ILE A 74 0.69 11.65 21.69
C ILE A 74 -0.43 12.69 21.71
N ILE A 75 -1.32 12.65 22.72
CA ILE A 75 -2.38 13.64 22.88
C ILE A 75 -1.78 15.03 23.10
N ASN A 76 -0.76 15.15 23.96
CA ASN A 76 -0.12 16.43 24.21
C ASN A 76 0.60 16.98 22.98
N PHE A 77 1.23 16.11 22.18
CA PHE A 77 1.83 16.47 20.90
C PHE A 77 0.77 16.96 19.90
N ILE A 78 -0.32 16.20 19.72
CA ILE A 78 -1.38 16.52 18.75
C ILE A 78 -2.16 17.79 19.13
N PHE A 79 -2.44 18.01 20.42
CA PHE A 79 -3.31 19.12 20.87
C PHE A 79 -2.56 20.40 21.22
N PHE A 80 -1.32 20.31 21.71
CA PHE A 80 -0.60 21.50 22.19
C PHE A 80 0.61 21.87 21.33
N ASP A 81 0.98 21.05 20.34
CA ASP A 81 2.18 21.20 19.50
C ASP A 81 3.45 21.48 20.34
N ARG A 82 3.44 20.99 21.59
CA ARG A 82 4.47 21.21 22.61
C ARG A 82 5.14 19.89 22.89
N ILE A 83 6.25 19.66 22.21
CA ILE A 83 7.20 18.64 22.63
C ILE A 83 7.99 19.24 23.80
N ALA A 84 7.98 18.60 24.97
CA ALA A 84 8.83 19.03 26.08
C ALA A 84 10.30 19.09 25.57
N ALA A 85 10.91 20.27 25.63
CA ALA A 85 12.17 20.59 24.96
C ALA A 85 13.37 19.68 25.34
N SER A 86 13.25 18.89 26.41
CA SER A 86 14.26 17.92 26.85
C SER A 86 14.12 16.51 26.24
N GLN A 87 13.02 16.20 25.55
CA GLN A 87 12.74 14.88 24.95
C GLN A 87 12.59 14.90 23.42
N THR A 88 12.70 16.07 22.79
CA THR A 88 12.48 16.27 21.35
C THR A 88 13.35 15.36 20.48
N GLN A 89 14.60 15.13 20.88
CA GLN A 89 15.52 14.28 20.13
C GLN A 89 15.17 12.79 20.25
N GLN A 90 14.76 12.31 21.44
CA GLN A 90 14.35 10.92 21.64
C GLN A 90 13.03 10.61 20.92
N ILE A 91 12.05 11.50 20.99
CA ILE A 91 10.76 11.33 20.30
C ILE A 91 10.96 11.35 18.79
N THR A 92 11.77 12.27 18.26
CA THR A 92 12.08 12.32 16.82
C THR A 92 12.76 11.04 16.34
N MET A 93 13.75 10.54 17.10
CA MET A 93 14.45 9.30 16.75
C MET A 93 13.51 8.09 16.79
N LEU A 94 12.62 8.02 17.80
CA LEU A 94 11.61 6.98 17.92
C LEU A 94 10.62 7.02 16.75
N THR A 95 10.10 8.19 16.38
CA THR A 95 9.17 8.36 15.26
C THR A 95 9.81 7.96 13.93
N VAL A 96 11.06 8.37 13.67
CA VAL A 96 11.79 7.96 12.46
C VAL A 96 11.98 6.45 12.44
N SER A 97 12.34 5.85 13.58
CA SER A 97 12.54 4.41 13.69
C SER A 97 11.25 3.63 13.42
N ILE A 98 10.12 4.09 13.97
CA ILE A 98 8.79 3.51 13.70
C ILE A 98 8.42 3.67 12.22
N GLY A 99 8.66 4.84 11.63
CA GLY A 99 8.40 5.08 10.21
C GLY A 99 9.19 4.12 9.30
N VAL A 100 10.47 3.90 9.61
CA VAL A 100 11.32 2.93 8.90
C VAL A 100 10.79 1.50 9.09
N ALA A 101 10.39 1.12 10.31
CA ALA A 101 9.81 -0.20 10.57
C ALA A 101 8.51 -0.41 9.77
N ILE A 102 7.60 0.57 9.78
CA ILE A 102 6.36 0.55 9.00
C ILE A 102 6.66 0.40 7.50
N PHE A 103 7.63 1.16 6.98
CA PHE A 103 8.03 1.06 5.58
C PHE A 103 8.41 -0.38 5.19
N PHE A 104 9.25 -1.04 5.99
CA PHE A 104 9.66 -2.42 5.72
C PHE A 104 8.52 -3.41 5.91
N ILE A 105 7.71 -3.29 6.96
CA ILE A 105 6.54 -4.15 7.19
C ILE A 105 5.58 -4.06 6.00
N THR A 106 5.25 -2.84 5.55
CA THR A 106 4.41 -2.62 4.37
C THR A 106 5.05 -3.23 3.12
N PHE A 107 6.36 -3.05 2.92
CA PHE A 107 7.07 -3.68 1.79
C PHE A 107 6.91 -5.20 1.80
N PHE A 108 7.10 -5.87 2.94
CA PHE A 108 6.95 -7.32 3.05
C PHE A 108 5.51 -7.77 2.78
N ILE A 109 4.52 -7.05 3.31
CA ILE A 109 3.10 -7.31 3.05
C ILE A 109 2.82 -7.20 1.55
N LYS A 110 3.31 -6.15 0.88
CA LYS A 110 3.10 -5.95 -0.56
C LYS A 110 3.79 -7.00 -1.40
N LEU A 111 5.00 -7.42 -1.03
CA LEU A 111 5.73 -8.47 -1.73
C LEU A 111 4.98 -9.79 -1.68
N LYS A 112 4.56 -10.22 -0.48
CA LYS A 112 3.77 -11.45 -0.31
C LYS A 112 2.38 -11.34 -0.91
N GLY A 113 1.75 -10.17 -0.84
CA GLY A 113 0.47 -9.90 -1.48
C GLY A 113 0.53 -10.04 -3.00
N LEU A 114 1.62 -9.56 -3.63
CA LEU A 114 1.85 -9.73 -5.06
C LEU A 114 2.03 -11.21 -5.43
N ASP A 115 2.88 -11.94 -4.69
CA ASP A 115 3.10 -13.37 -4.89
C ASP A 115 1.78 -14.16 -4.78
N PHE A 116 0.98 -13.85 -3.75
CA PHE A 116 -0.31 -14.49 -3.52
C PHE A 116 -1.31 -14.19 -4.65
N LEU A 117 -1.39 -12.93 -5.10
CA LEU A 117 -2.31 -12.55 -6.17
C LEU A 117 -1.93 -13.19 -7.51
N GLN A 118 -0.64 -13.32 -7.80
CA GLN A 118 -0.16 -14.06 -8.98
C GLN A 118 -0.45 -15.55 -8.88
N ALA A 119 -0.27 -16.15 -7.70
CA ALA A 119 -0.57 -17.57 -7.49
C ALA A 119 -2.06 -17.87 -7.69
N LEU A 120 -2.95 -17.05 -7.11
CA LEU A 120 -4.39 -17.20 -7.30
C LEU A 120 -4.82 -17.05 -8.75
N LEU A 121 -4.25 -16.10 -9.50
CA LEU A 121 -4.58 -15.94 -10.91
C LEU A 121 -4.11 -17.13 -11.75
N LYS A 122 -2.92 -17.67 -11.47
CA LYS A 122 -2.38 -18.84 -12.17
C LYS A 122 -3.23 -20.09 -11.93
N GLU A 123 -3.72 -20.27 -10.71
CA GLU A 123 -4.56 -21.42 -10.36
C GLU A 123 -5.89 -21.36 -11.13
N MET A 124 -6.53 -20.18 -11.19
CA MET A 124 -7.77 -20.00 -11.96
C MET A 124 -7.59 -20.29 -13.46
N SER A 125 -6.47 -19.90 -14.07
CA SER A 125 -6.22 -20.21 -15.48
C SER A 125 -5.93 -21.69 -15.76
N THR A 126 -5.36 -22.41 -14.79
CA THR A 126 -5.02 -23.84 -14.99
C THR A 126 -6.26 -24.72 -14.89
N THR A 127 -7.28 -24.30 -14.14
CA THR A 127 -8.56 -25.01 -14.04
C THR A 127 -9.42 -24.86 -15.29
N GLU A 128 -9.36 -23.72 -15.98
CA GLU A 128 -10.10 -23.50 -17.23
C GLU A 128 -9.53 -24.28 -18.42
N GLU A 129 -8.22 -24.55 -18.45
CA GLU A 129 -7.58 -25.33 -19.54
C GLU A 129 -7.81 -26.85 -19.45
N ALA A 130 -8.37 -27.37 -18.35
CA ALA A 130 -8.60 -28.80 -18.16
C ALA A 130 -9.98 -29.28 -18.65
N ASP A 131 -10.92 -28.38 -18.95
CA ASP A 131 -12.31 -28.71 -19.29
C ASP A 131 -12.72 -28.33 -20.75
N GLU A 132 -11.82 -27.79 -21.58
CA GLU A 132 -12.13 -27.36 -22.96
C GLU A 132 -11.33 -28.12 -24.04
N GLU A 133 -11.57 -29.43 -24.17
CA GLU A 133 -11.46 -30.15 -25.45
C GLU A 133 -12.86 -30.20 -26.11
N GLU A 134 -13.34 -29.10 -26.69
CA GLU A 134 -14.27 -29.11 -27.85
C GLU A 134 -14.60 -27.68 -28.34
N GLU A 135 -14.22 -27.42 -29.60
CA GLU A 135 -14.73 -26.43 -30.58
C GLU A 135 -14.78 -24.91 -30.27
N ALA A 136 -14.18 -24.14 -31.19
CA ALA A 136 -14.05 -22.66 -31.24
C ALA A 136 -15.42 -21.91 -31.32
N PRO A 137 -15.54 -20.58 -31.01
CA PRO A 137 -14.68 -19.50 -31.52
C PRO A 137 -14.14 -18.54 -30.45
N THR A 138 -12.86 -18.23 -30.60
CA THR A 138 -12.06 -17.19 -29.92
C THR A 138 -12.86 -15.92 -29.59
N THR A 139 -13.28 -15.79 -28.33
CA THR A 139 -13.71 -14.50 -27.79
C THR A 139 -12.47 -13.67 -27.46
N GLN A 140 -12.51 -12.39 -27.79
CA GLN A 140 -11.42 -11.43 -27.52
C GLN A 140 -11.02 -11.38 -26.03
N LEU A 141 -11.90 -11.84 -25.14
CA LEU A 141 -11.67 -12.00 -23.71
C LEU A 141 -10.68 -13.12 -23.38
N GLN A 142 -10.75 -14.29 -24.04
CA GLN A 142 -9.77 -15.37 -23.88
C GLN A 142 -8.40 -14.97 -24.48
N ALA A 143 -8.37 -14.25 -25.61
CA ALA A 143 -7.13 -13.72 -26.17
C ALA A 143 -6.47 -12.65 -25.26
N LEU A 144 -7.29 -11.86 -24.55
CA LEU A 144 -6.82 -10.96 -23.49
C LEU A 144 -6.31 -11.77 -22.29
N ALA A 145 -7.06 -12.74 -21.78
CA ALA A 145 -6.64 -13.60 -20.67
C ALA A 145 -5.32 -14.34 -20.96
N ASN A 146 -5.14 -14.85 -22.18
CA ASN A 146 -3.91 -15.54 -22.60
C ASN A 146 -2.72 -14.58 -22.73
N ARG A 147 -2.95 -13.32 -23.13
CA ARG A 147 -1.91 -12.26 -23.06
C ARG A 147 -1.59 -11.84 -21.62
N PHE A 148 -2.59 -11.82 -20.74
CA PHE A 148 -2.40 -11.60 -19.30
C PHE A 148 -1.53 -12.71 -18.69
N ASN A 149 -1.77 -13.97 -19.07
CA ASN A 149 -0.99 -15.12 -18.61
C ASN A 149 0.43 -15.13 -19.17
N GLN A 150 0.64 -14.84 -20.45
CA GLN A 150 1.99 -14.83 -21.03
C GLN A 150 2.92 -13.76 -20.41
N VAL A 151 2.38 -12.63 -19.95
CA VAL A 151 3.19 -11.55 -19.35
C VAL A 151 3.39 -11.75 -17.84
N ALA A 152 2.50 -12.47 -17.15
CA ALA A 152 2.60 -12.73 -15.72
C ALA A 152 3.45 -13.99 -15.37
N VAL A 153 3.67 -14.90 -16.32
CA VAL A 153 4.27 -16.23 -16.06
C VAL A 153 5.80 -16.22 -15.98
N GLU A 154 6.49 -15.23 -16.51
CA GLU A 154 7.93 -15.09 -16.27
C GLU A 154 8.18 -14.46 -14.90
N ARG A 155 8.43 -15.31 -13.90
CA ARG A 155 8.99 -14.92 -12.58
C ARG A 155 10.25 -14.10 -12.81
N ASN A 156 10.07 -12.78 -12.85
CA ASN A 156 11.17 -11.87 -13.04
C ASN A 156 12.01 -11.87 -11.75
N PRO A 157 13.33 -12.15 -11.81
CA PRO A 157 14.23 -12.03 -10.66
C PRO A 157 14.26 -10.60 -10.06
N ASN A 158 13.66 -9.64 -10.76
CA ASN A 158 13.48 -8.24 -10.36
C ASN A 158 12.13 -7.93 -9.68
N GLN A 159 11.32 -8.92 -9.28
CA GLN A 159 10.03 -8.64 -8.65
C GLN A 159 10.17 -7.96 -7.28
N ALA A 160 11.06 -8.47 -6.42
CA ALA A 160 11.30 -7.87 -5.11
C ALA A 160 11.85 -6.44 -5.23
N THR A 161 12.73 -6.19 -6.20
CA THR A 161 13.27 -4.86 -6.47
C THR A 161 12.21 -3.92 -7.05
N ALA A 162 11.31 -4.42 -7.91
CA ALA A 162 10.19 -3.65 -8.42
C ALA A 162 9.22 -3.24 -7.31
N VAL A 163 8.86 -4.17 -6.40
CA VAL A 163 7.99 -3.87 -5.25
C VAL A 163 8.67 -2.90 -4.28
N LEU A 164 9.97 -3.07 -4.03
CA LEU A 164 10.73 -2.17 -3.16
C LEU A 164 10.76 -0.75 -3.74
N LEU A 165 11.06 -0.63 -5.04
CA LEU A 165 11.10 0.65 -5.74
C LEU A 165 9.71 1.30 -5.79
N ALA A 166 8.66 0.51 -6.02
CA ALA A 166 7.28 0.97 -6.01
C ALA A 166 6.93 1.55 -4.63
N ASN A 167 7.22 0.81 -3.55
CA ASN A 167 6.98 1.25 -2.18
C ASN A 167 7.80 2.50 -1.83
N ALA A 168 9.07 2.58 -2.26
CA ALA A 168 9.90 3.76 -2.06
C ALA A 168 9.32 5.00 -2.75
N HIS A 169 8.84 4.87 -3.99
CA HIS A 169 8.21 5.97 -4.72
C HIS A 169 6.90 6.42 -4.08
N SER A 170 6.03 5.49 -3.67
CA SER A 170 4.76 5.85 -3.04
C SER A 170 4.98 6.56 -1.70
N TYR A 171 5.85 6.05 -0.83
CA TYR A 171 6.19 6.70 0.43
C TYR A 171 6.85 8.06 0.22
N SER A 172 7.74 8.20 -0.78
CA SER A 172 8.33 9.51 -1.12
C SER A 172 7.28 10.51 -1.56
N GLY A 173 6.31 10.08 -2.39
CA GLY A 173 5.19 10.92 -2.82
C GLY A 173 4.27 11.33 -1.67
N ILE A 174 3.96 10.40 -0.77
CA ILE A 174 3.16 10.66 0.43
C ILE A 174 3.87 11.67 1.34
N VAL A 175 5.16 11.48 1.62
CA VAL A 175 5.96 12.41 2.43
C VAL A 175 5.98 13.80 1.80
N LEU A 176 6.11 13.90 0.48
CA LEU A 176 6.07 15.18 -0.23
C LEU A 176 4.71 15.88 -0.09
N ILE A 177 3.60 15.15 -0.20
CA ILE A 177 2.24 15.69 0.02
C ILE A 177 2.08 16.15 1.48
N LEU A 178 2.54 15.36 2.44
CA LEU A 178 2.51 15.71 3.87
C LEU A 178 3.36 16.95 4.17
N PHE A 179 4.54 17.05 3.56
CA PHE A 179 5.41 18.20 3.69
C PHE A 179 4.77 19.46 3.12
N MET A 180 4.14 19.38 1.93
CA MET A 180 3.39 20.50 1.36
C MET A 180 2.24 20.92 2.28
N ARG A 181 1.46 19.97 2.81
CA ARG A 181 0.39 20.26 3.76
C ARG A 181 0.91 20.97 5.01
N PHE A 182 2.01 20.48 5.59
CA PHE A 182 2.64 21.11 6.74
C PHE A 182 3.08 22.55 6.41
N PHE A 183 3.70 22.76 5.25
CA PHE A 183 4.14 24.09 4.83
C PHE A 183 2.97 25.07 4.65
N PHE A 184 1.87 24.66 4.01
CA PHE A 184 0.71 25.53 3.79
C PHE A 184 -0.08 25.82 5.08
N ASN A 185 -0.12 24.88 6.03
CA ASN A 185 -0.83 25.09 7.29
C ASN A 185 -0.06 25.96 8.30
N ASN A 186 1.26 26.11 8.14
CA ASN A 186 2.13 26.91 9.00
C ASN A 186 2.50 28.28 8.38
N LEU A 187 1.88 28.64 7.26
CA LEU A 187 2.04 29.95 6.60
C LEU A 187 0.87 30.87 6.97
#